data_AF-M1FFM8-F1
#
_entry.id   AF-M1FFM8-F1
#
_cell.length_a   1.000
_cell.length_b   1.000
_cell.length_c   1.000
_cell.angle_alpha   90.00
_cell.angle_beta   90.00
_cell.angle_gamma   90.00
#
_symmetry.space_group_name_H-M   'P 1'
#
loop_
_entity.id
_entity.type
_entity.pdbx_description
1 polymer ?
#
loop_
_entity_poly.entity_id
_entity_poly.type
_entity_poly.pdbx_seq_one_letter_code
_entity_poly.pdbx_strand_id
1 'polypeptide(L)' 'MATLATADTLLLIENAVLSALEVATAAPCPVFMLAADARARGLIAKSGAGAEATGATPQIDYEHMVQLSALATRIISW' A
#
# COMPACT_ATOMS: atom_id res chain seq x y z
N MET A 1 -16.23 3.83 -2.08
CA MET A 1 -15.14 4.44 -1.30
C MET A 1 -15.62 5.53 -0.32
N ALA A 2 -16.91 5.59 0.06
CA ALA A 2 -17.45 6.63 0.95
C ALA A 2 -17.07 6.49 2.45
N THR A 3 -15.94 5.85 2.75
CA THR A 3 -15.48 5.51 4.11
C THR A 3 -14.05 5.95 4.42
N LEU A 4 -13.30 6.47 3.44
CA LEU A 4 -11.92 6.95 3.63
C LEU A 4 -11.91 8.47 3.75
N ALA A 5 -11.28 8.99 4.80
CA ALA A 5 -11.00 10.40 5.01
C ALA A 5 -9.55 10.74 4.63
N THR A 6 -9.26 12.00 4.34
CA THR A 6 -7.90 12.46 3.98
C THR A 6 -6.85 12.18 5.04
N ALA A 7 -7.24 12.11 6.32
CA ALA A 7 -6.37 11.82 7.45
C ALA A 7 -6.06 10.32 7.63
N ASP A 8 -6.74 9.44 6.88
CA ASP A 8 -6.51 8.00 6.98
C ASP A 8 -5.21 7.59 6.29
N THR A 9 -4.85 6.32 6.43
CA THR A 9 -3.84 5.67 5.61
C THR A 9 -4.40 4.35 5.13
N LEU A 10 -4.24 4.06 3.84
CA LEU A 10 -4.68 2.80 3.25
C LEU A 10 -3.46 1.93 2.92
N LEU A 11 -3.46 0.70 3.44
CA LEU A 11 -2.45 -0.30 3.12
C LEU A 11 -3.08 -1.45 2.32
N LEU A 12 -2.54 -1.70 1.14
CA LEU A 12 -2.92 -2.82 0.27
C LEU A 12 -2.02 -4.02 0.56
N ILE A 13 -2.64 -5.11 1.01
CA ILE A 13 -1.98 -6.39 1.29
C ILE A 13 -2.62 -7.52 0.47
N GLU A 14 -1.95 -8.66 0.43
CA GLU A 14 -2.36 -9.87 -0.25
C GLU A 14 -2.77 -9.62 -1.72
N ASN A 15 -4.02 -9.87 -2.09
CA ASN A 15 -4.51 -9.67 -3.45
C ASN A 15 -4.94 -8.21 -3.72
N ALA A 16 -5.11 -7.38 -2.69
CA ALA A 16 -5.49 -5.97 -2.88
C ALA A 16 -4.41 -5.17 -3.62
N VAL A 17 -3.16 -5.63 -3.60
CA VAL A 17 -2.05 -5.03 -4.38
C VAL A 17 -2.31 -5.02 -5.89
N LEU A 18 -3.19 -5.90 -6.40
CA LEU A 18 -3.55 -5.95 -7.82
C LEU A 18 -4.35 -4.71 -8.27
N SER A 19 -4.98 -4.00 -7.33
CA SER A 19 -5.78 -2.80 -7.60
C SER A 19 -5.03 -1.50 -7.27
N ALA A 20 -3.72 -1.56 -7.00
CA ALA A 20 -2.98 -0.44 -6.42
C ALA A 20 -3.06 0.86 -7.22
N LEU A 21 -2.96 0.79 -8.55
CA LEU A 21 -3.02 1.98 -9.42
C LEU A 21 -4.41 2.65 -9.39
N GLU A 22 -5.46 1.84 -9.50
CA GLU A 22 -6.85 2.32 -9.44
C GLU A 22 -7.14 2.98 -8.08
N VAL A 23 -6.75 2.30 -7.00
CA VAL A 23 -6.98 2.76 -5.63
C VAL A 23 -6.16 4.02 -5.32
N ALA A 24 -4.89 4.08 -5.74
CA ALA A 24 -4.04 5.26 -5.52
C ALA A 24 -4.56 6.50 -6.27
N THR A 25 -5.25 6.31 -7.40
CA THR A 25 -5.87 7.41 -8.15
C THR A 25 -7.16 7.91 -7.49
N ALA A 26 -7.91 7.03 -6.84
CA ALA A 26 -9.24 7.33 -6.31
C ALA A 26 -9.27 7.65 -4.81
N ALA A 27 -8.29 7.19 -4.02
CA ALA A 27 -8.28 7.37 -2.57
C ALA A 27 -7.95 8.83 -2.20
N PRO A 28 -8.67 9.42 -1.21
CA PRO A 28 -8.38 10.77 -0.74
C PRO A 28 -7.20 10.84 0.22
N CYS A 29 -6.55 9.71 0.51
CA CYS A 29 -5.53 9.53 1.53
C CYS A 29 -4.30 8.80 0.98
N PRO A 30 -3.16 8.83 1.69
CA PRO A 30 -1.98 8.06 1.31
C PRO A 30 -2.29 6.56 1.17
N VAL A 31 -1.83 5.98 0.06
CA VAL A 31 -1.97 4.55 -0.25
C VAL A 31 -0.60 3.92 -0.33
N PHE A 32 -0.42 2.82 0.38
CA PHE A 32 0.78 1.99 0.34
C PHE A 32 0.44 0.57 -0.10
N MET A 33 1.40 -0.15 -0.67
CA MET A 33 1.30 -1.60 -0.89
C MET A 33 2.37 -2.35 -0.10
N LEU A 34 2.06 -3.53 0.40
CA LEU A 34 3.08 -4.39 1.01
C LEU A 34 3.98 -4.98 -0.07
N ALA A 35 5.27 -4.66 0.00
CA ALA A 35 6.25 -5.04 -1.02
C ALA A 35 6.39 -6.58 -1.16
N ALA A 36 6.22 -7.31 -0.06
CA ALA A 36 6.24 -8.77 -0.08
C ALA A 36 5.10 -9.35 -0.94
N ASP A 37 3.90 -8.79 -0.84
CA ASP A 37 2.75 -9.22 -1.63
C ASP A 37 2.85 -8.78 -3.07
N ALA A 38 3.28 -7.56 -3.32
CA ALA A 38 3.55 -7.07 -4.67
C ALA A 38 4.57 -7.99 -5.40
N ARG A 39 5.65 -8.42 -4.72
CA ARG A 39 6.59 -9.42 -5.26
C ARG A 39 5.94 -10.77 -5.49
N ALA A 40 5.15 -11.25 -4.54
CA ALA A 40 4.48 -12.54 -4.64
C ALA A 40 3.49 -12.59 -5.83
N ARG A 41 2.90 -11.45 -6.20
CA ARG A 41 2.02 -11.28 -7.36
C ARG A 41 2.75 -10.90 -8.65
N GLY A 42 4.08 -10.77 -8.61
CA GLY A 42 4.90 -10.43 -9.78
C GLY A 42 4.75 -8.97 -10.25
N LEU A 43 4.23 -8.09 -9.40
CA LEU A 43 4.04 -6.66 -9.73
C LEU A 43 5.33 -5.86 -9.67
N ILE A 44 6.33 -6.34 -8.92
CA ILE A 44 7.63 -5.69 -8.74
C ILE A 44 8.77 -6.72 -8.83
N ALA A 45 9.94 -6.26 -9.27
CA ALA A 45 11.12 -7.11 -9.42
C ALA A 45 11.64 -7.64 -8.07
N LYS A 46 12.22 -8.85 -8.09
CA LYS A 46 12.82 -9.48 -6.88
C LYS A 46 14.07 -8.77 -6.37
N SER A 47 14.81 -8.09 -7.25
CA SER A 47 16.01 -7.31 -6.90
C SER A 47 15.61 -5.87 -6.60
N GLY A 48 15.56 -5.52 -5.30
CA GLY A 48 15.12 -4.23 -4.78
C GLY A 48 16.04 -3.03 -5.05
N ALA A 49 16.38 -2.77 -6.32
CA ALA A 49 17.12 -1.57 -6.73
C ALA A 49 16.62 -0.99 -8.06
N GLY A 50 15.38 -1.29 -8.45
CA GLY A 50 14.74 -0.60 -9.56
C GLY A 50 14.14 0.69 -9.02
N ALA A 51 14.67 1.84 -9.46
CA ALA A 51 14.06 3.15 -9.22
C ALA A 51 12.54 3.04 -9.36
N GLU A 52 11.81 3.53 -8.35
CA GLU A 52 10.35 3.57 -8.42
C GLU A 52 9.97 4.23 -9.75
N ALA A 53 9.25 3.49 -10.59
CA ALA A 53 8.69 4.08 -11.80
C ALA A 53 7.86 5.28 -11.35
N THR A 54 8.13 6.47 -11.91
CA THR A 54 7.38 7.68 -11.60
C THR A 54 5.88 7.39 -11.78
N GLY A 55 5.12 7.40 -10.69
CA GLY A 55 3.69 7.05 -10.66
C GLY A 55 3.33 5.67 -10.06
N ALA A 56 4.30 4.90 -9.56
CA ALA A 56 4.02 3.68 -8.80
C ALA A 56 3.47 4.01 -7.40
N THR A 57 2.52 3.22 -6.90
CA THR A 57 2.05 3.32 -5.51
C THR A 57 3.20 2.99 -4.56
N PRO A 58 3.47 3.82 -3.54
CA PRO A 58 4.56 3.60 -2.59
C PRO A 58 4.51 2.21 -1.95
N GLN A 59 5.68 1.57 -1.81
CA GLN A 59 5.82 0.23 -1.25
C GLN A 59 6.38 0.30 0.17
N ILE A 60 5.88 -0.56 1.06
CA ILE A 60 6.41 -0.70 2.42
C ILE A 60 6.74 -2.15 2.74
N ASP A 61 7.63 -2.37 3.70
CA ASP A 61 7.91 -3.69 4.26
C ASP A 61 7.08 -3.96 5.53
N TYR A 62 7.30 -5.13 6.13
CA TYR A 62 6.59 -5.52 7.36
C TYR A 62 6.94 -4.63 8.55
N GLU A 63 8.16 -4.10 8.64
CA GLU A 63 8.55 -3.22 9.74
C GLU A 63 7.73 -1.92 9.69
N HIS A 64 7.64 -1.30 8.51
CA HIS A 64 6.81 -0.12 8.30
C HIS A 64 5.31 -0.39 8.49
N MET A 65 4.81 -1.57 8.08
CA MET A 65 3.42 -1.98 8.39
C MET A 65 3.15 -2.01 9.89
N VAL A 66 4.08 -2.58 10.68
CA VAL A 66 3.96 -2.59 12.15
C VAL A 66 3.97 -1.16 12.70
N GLN A 67 4.85 -0.29 12.21
CA GLN A 67 4.89 1.12 12.61
C GLN A 67 3.58 1.86 12.30
N LEU A 68 3.01 1.69 11.10
CA LEU A 68 1.70 2.25 10.75
C LEU A 68 0.61 1.78 11.71
N SER A 69 0.60 0.48 12.04
CA SER A 69 -0.39 -0.08 12.98
C SER A 69 -0.23 0.47 14.40
N ALA A 70 0.99 0.79 14.83
CA ALA A 70 1.27 1.37 16.14
C ALA A 70 0.85 2.84 16.24
N LEU A 71 0.88 3.58 15.12
CA LEU A 71 0.47 4.98 15.04
C LEU A 71 -1.06 5.14 14.86
N ALA A 72 -1.73 4.14 14.27
CA ALA A 72 -3.16 4.19 14.02
C ALA A 72 -3.98 4.05 15.32
N THR A 73 -4.90 4.97 15.57
CA THR A 73 -5.84 4.87 16.71
C THR A 73 -6.89 3.77 16.49
N ARG A 74 -7.15 3.41 15.22
CA ARG A 74 -8.08 2.34 14.82
C ARG A 74 -7.57 1.71 13.54
N ILE A 75 -7.75 0.40 13.42
CA ILE A 75 -7.50 -0.38 12.20
C ILE A 75 -8.83 -0.96 11.71
N ILE A 76 -9.10 -0.81 10.42
CA ILE A 76 -10.22 -1.45 9.72
C ILE A 76 -9.62 -2.40 8.69
N SER A 77 -9.94 -3.70 8.80
CA SER A 77 -9.58 -4.73 7.83
C SER A 77 -10.82 -5.11 7.04
N TRP A 78 -10.73 -5.06 5.71
CA TRP A 78 -11.82 -5.39 4.77
C TRP A 78 -11.65 -6.80 4.24
#